data_AF-A0A4Z0AFW6-F1
#
_entry.id   AF-A0A4Z0AFW6-F1
#
_cell.length_a   1.000
_cell.length_b   1.000
_cell.length_c   1.000
_cell.angle_alpha   90.00
_cell.angle_beta   90.00
_cell.angle_gamma   90.00
#
_symmetry.space_group_name_H-M   'P 1'
#
loop_
_entity.id
_entity.type
_entity.pdbx_description
1 polymer ?
#
loop_
_entity_poly.entity_id
_entity_poly.type
_entity_poly.pdbx_seq_one_letter_code
_entity_poly.pdbx_strand_id
1 'polypeptide(L)'
;MLWATRIAKRTLLMPSIPEWTTYLAGTVLVGLIFAGRALYSRSIEKTPKHIANSFVSGCCVGFVCFLNSYDVLAYLLPSATIHYDSTFEVTYPGPSNGRTSRCEAGVRINDPKTGRSIRLCTDKAALERQLKPGMSAVRVTAQSNSLGSYISGYQFIYQ
;
A
#
# COMPACT_ATOMS: atom_id res chain seq x y z
N MET A 1 -3.54 1.92 11.69
CA MET A 1 -2.86 1.62 10.41
C MET A 1 -3.36 0.38 9.67
N LEU A 2 -4.09 -0.57 10.29
CA LEU A 2 -4.61 -1.76 9.58
C LEU A 2 -5.53 -1.43 8.38
N TRP A 3 -6.27 -0.32 8.47
CA TRP A 3 -7.09 0.16 7.36
C TRP A 3 -6.23 0.65 6.19
N ALA A 4 -5.23 1.49 6.45
CA ALA A 4 -4.31 2.02 5.43
C ALA A 4 -3.52 0.89 4.73
N THR A 5 -3.06 -0.12 5.48
CA THR A 5 -2.36 -1.26 4.88
C THR A 5 -3.28 -2.13 4.01
N ARG A 6 -4.58 -2.25 4.35
CA ARG A 6 -5.56 -2.92 3.49
C ARG A 6 -5.78 -2.17 2.18
N ILE A 7 -5.78 -0.82 2.23
CA ILE A 7 -5.85 0.02 1.03
C ILE A 7 -4.61 -0.17 0.19
N ALA A 8 -3.41 -0.04 0.77
CA ALA A 8 -2.14 -0.22 0.06
C ALA A 8 -2.02 -1.56 -0.66
N LYS A 9 -2.56 -2.65 -0.09
CA LYS A 9 -2.61 -3.97 -0.75
C LYS A 9 -3.49 -4.03 -2.01
N ARG A 10 -4.27 -2.99 -2.28
CA ARG A 10 -5.15 -2.87 -3.45
C ARG A 10 -4.86 -1.62 -4.30
N THR A 11 -3.91 -0.80 -3.89
CA THR A 11 -3.54 0.43 -4.59
C THR A 11 -2.27 0.22 -5.40
N LEU A 12 -2.26 0.77 -6.60
CA LEU A 12 -1.11 0.86 -7.47
C LEU A 12 -0.81 2.33 -7.70
N LEU A 13 0.30 2.81 -7.15
CA LEU A 13 0.75 4.19 -7.33
C LEU A 13 1.49 4.35 -8.67
N MET A 14 1.39 5.53 -9.26
CA MET A 14 2.18 5.92 -10.42
C MET A 14 3.68 5.84 -10.11
N PRO A 15 4.52 5.39 -11.06
CA PRO A 15 5.97 5.28 -10.86
C PRO A 15 6.65 6.64 -10.64
N SER A 16 6.00 7.74 -11.05
CA SER A 16 6.48 9.10 -10.83
C SER A 16 6.42 9.57 -9.38
N ILE A 17 5.67 8.88 -8.50
CA ILE A 17 5.55 9.28 -7.10
C ILE A 17 6.81 8.82 -6.33
N PRO A 18 7.57 9.75 -5.72
CA PRO A 18 8.80 9.40 -5.05
C PRO A 18 8.52 9.00 -3.59
N GLU A 19 7.81 7.88 -3.42
CA GLU A 19 7.28 7.37 -2.15
C GLU A 19 8.36 7.37 -1.04
N TRP A 20 9.47 6.67 -1.25
CA TRP A 20 10.54 6.52 -0.26
C TRP A 20 11.19 7.84 0.14
N THR A 21 11.42 8.74 -0.82
CA THR A 21 12.09 10.02 -0.53
C THR A 21 11.23 10.90 0.37
N THR A 22 9.93 10.95 0.11
CA THR A 22 8.99 11.77 0.86
C THR A 22 8.65 11.16 2.22
N TYR A 23 8.60 9.82 2.32
CA TYR A 23 8.53 9.15 3.61
C TYR A 23 9.75 9.49 4.46
N LEU A 24 10.97 9.32 3.93
CA LEU A 24 12.21 9.64 4.65
C LEU A 24 12.31 11.12 5.03
N ALA A 25 11.94 12.03 4.14
CA ALA A 25 11.93 13.46 4.44
C ALA A 25 10.94 13.78 5.57
N GLY A 26 9.71 13.25 5.49
CA GLY A 26 8.68 13.43 6.51
C GLY A 26 9.10 12.87 7.87
N THR A 27 9.71 11.69 7.91
CA THR A 27 10.16 11.09 9.18
C THR A 27 11.25 11.91 9.85
N VAL A 28 12.22 12.41 9.08
CA VAL A 28 13.30 13.26 9.59
C VAL A 28 12.74 14.56 10.15
N LEU A 29 11.78 15.19 9.47
CA LEU A 29 11.12 16.40 9.98
C LEU A 29 10.44 16.17 11.34
N VAL A 30 9.70 15.07 11.49
CA VAL A 30 9.06 14.70 12.77
C VAL A 30 10.12 14.39 13.84
N GLY A 31 11.19 13.68 13.48
CA GLY A 31 12.33 13.43 14.36
C GLY A 31 12.96 14.72 14.88
N LEU A 32 13.17 15.70 14.01
CA LEU A 32 13.72 17.02 14.37
C LEU A 32 12.81 17.78 15.34
N ILE A 33 11.48 17.69 15.17
CA ILE A 33 10.52 18.30 16.11
C ILE A 33 10.67 17.69 17.51
N PHE A 34 10.83 16.37 17.61
CA PHE A 34 11.03 15.69 18.89
C PHE A 34 12.38 16.02 19.52
N ALA A 35 13.44 16.07 18.72
CA ALA A 35 14.78 16.47 19.17
C ALA A 35 14.78 17.92 19.68
N GLY A 36 14.13 18.83 18.94
CA GLY A 36 13.95 20.22 19.35
C GLY A 36 13.18 20.33 20.67
N ARG A 37 12.07 19.60 20.82
CA ARG A 37 11.32 19.56 22.09
C ARG A 37 12.18 19.06 23.26
N ALA A 38 13.02 18.05 23.04
CA ALA A 38 13.93 17.55 24.07
C ALA A 38 14.96 18.61 24.48
N LEU A 39 15.52 19.36 23.51
CA LEU A 39 16.46 20.47 23.73
C LEU A 39 15.85 21.63 24.55
N TYR A 40 14.61 22.03 24.22
CA TYR A 40 13.93 23.15 24.88
C TYR A 40 13.21 22.76 26.18
N SER A 41 13.06 21.46 26.47
CA SER A 41 12.47 21.03 27.72
C SER A 41 13.34 21.46 28.91
N ARG A 42 12.71 21.88 30.01
CA ARG A 42 13.39 22.19 31.29
C ARG A 42 13.91 20.93 32.01
N SER A 43 14.01 19.81 31.32
CA SER A 43 14.42 18.54 31.91
C SER A 43 15.89 18.53 32.30
N ILE A 44 16.19 17.90 33.44
CA ILE A 44 17.51 17.87 34.11
C ILE A 44 18.53 17.03 33.32
N GLU A 45 18.08 16.15 32.43
CA GLU A 45 18.93 15.29 31.58
C GLU A 45 19.12 15.86 30.17
N LYS A 46 19.80 17.01 30.04
CA LYS A 46 20.26 17.54 28.74
C LYS A 46 21.44 16.76 28.17
N THR A 47 21.37 15.44 28.22
CA THR A 47 22.41 14.56 27.74
C THR A 47 22.24 14.38 26.22
N PRO A 48 23.32 14.40 25.41
CA PRO A 48 23.23 14.13 23.97
C PRO A 48 22.51 12.81 23.67
N LYS A 49 22.64 11.82 24.56
CA LYS A 49 21.92 10.55 24.51
C LYS A 49 20.40 10.71 24.57
N HIS A 50 19.87 11.61 25.41
CA HIS A 50 18.44 11.86 25.54
C HIS A 50 17.85 12.52 24.29
N ILE A 51 18.60 13.48 23.70
CA ILE A 51 18.22 14.16 22.46
C ILE A 51 18.22 13.17 21.29
N ALA A 52 19.26 12.34 21.17
CA ALA A 52 19.33 11.30 20.15
C ALA A 52 18.18 10.28 20.28
N ASN A 53 17.88 9.81 21.49
CA ASN A 53 16.75 8.91 21.74
C ASN A 53 15.41 9.57 21.36
N SER A 54 15.24 10.86 21.66
CA SER A 54 14.04 11.61 21.30
C SER A 54 13.90 11.77 19.78
N PHE A 55 15.00 12.05 19.08
CA PHE A 55 15.04 12.09 17.60
C PHE A 55 14.62 10.75 17.00
N VAL A 56 15.23 9.64 17.45
CA VAL A 56 14.91 8.30 16.96
C VAL A 56 13.46 7.94 17.23
N SER A 57 12.95 8.25 18.43
CA SER A 57 11.53 8.06 18.77
C SER A 57 10.61 8.85 17.83
N GLY A 58 10.91 10.12 17.58
CA GLY A 58 10.16 10.96 16.64
C GLY A 58 10.21 10.43 15.20
N CYS A 59 11.38 9.98 14.74
CA CYS A 59 11.53 9.34 13.43
C CYS A 59 10.68 8.06 13.32
N CYS A 60 10.66 7.21 14.35
CA CYS A 60 9.83 6.00 14.39
C CYS A 60 8.34 6.33 14.29
N VAL A 61 7.88 7.33 15.07
CA VAL A 61 6.48 7.79 15.02
C VAL A 61 6.15 8.36 13.64
N GLY A 62 7.01 9.24 13.12
CA GLY A 62 6.88 9.81 11.78
C GLY A 62 6.79 8.73 10.71
N PHE A 63 7.65 7.72 10.77
CA PHE A 63 7.65 6.62 9.80
C PHE A 63 6.31 5.89 9.78
N VAL A 64 5.80 5.53 10.95
CA VAL A 64 4.50 4.85 11.06
C VAL A 64 3.37 5.72 10.52
N CYS A 65 3.43 7.04 10.69
CA CYS A 65 2.45 7.98 10.17
C CYS A 65 2.51 8.17 8.65
N PHE A 66 3.71 8.25 8.06
CA PHE A 66 3.88 8.48 6.63
C PHE A 66 3.73 7.20 5.80
N LEU A 67 3.95 6.02 6.37
CA LEU A 67 3.75 4.74 5.71
C LEU A 67 2.33 4.60 5.14
N ASN A 68 2.23 4.28 3.84
CA ASN A 68 0.97 4.13 3.08
C ASN A 68 0.16 5.43 2.94
N SER A 69 0.75 6.60 3.23
CA SER A 69 0.03 7.88 3.11
C SER A 69 -0.39 8.16 1.67
N TYR A 70 0.46 7.88 0.67
CA TYR A 70 0.06 8.02 -0.74
C TYR A 70 -1.02 7.04 -1.16
N ASP A 71 -1.00 5.80 -0.67
CA ASP A 71 -2.04 4.83 -0.98
C ASP A 71 -3.40 5.30 -0.48
N VAL A 72 -3.43 5.87 0.72
CA VAL A 72 -4.64 6.46 1.31
C VAL A 72 -5.07 7.71 0.54
N LEU A 73 -4.14 8.58 0.14
CA LEU A 73 -4.45 9.75 -0.69
C LEU A 73 -5.01 9.35 -2.05
N ALA A 74 -4.43 8.34 -2.70
CA ALA A 74 -4.92 7.82 -3.96
C ALA A 74 -6.32 7.21 -3.83
N TYR A 75 -6.67 6.66 -2.67
CA TYR A 75 -8.01 6.16 -2.37
C TYR A 75 -9.04 7.27 -2.07
N LEU A 76 -8.65 8.31 -1.32
CA LEU A 76 -9.56 9.37 -0.88
C LEU A 76 -9.79 10.49 -1.91
N LEU A 77 -8.82 10.72 -2.81
CA LEU A 77 -8.94 11.76 -3.82
C LEU A 77 -9.99 11.42 -4.88
N PRO A 78 -10.63 12.43 -5.50
CA PRO A 78 -11.55 12.23 -6.60
C PRO A 78 -10.94 11.33 -7.67
N SER A 79 -11.65 10.25 -7.99
CA SER A 79 -11.19 9.21 -8.89
C SER A 79 -12.29 8.86 -9.88
N ALA A 80 -11.90 8.47 -11.09
CA ALA A 80 -12.81 7.96 -12.10
C ALA A 80 -12.83 6.43 -12.00
N THR A 81 -14.03 5.84 -11.98
CA THR A 81 -14.16 4.39 -12.12
C THR A 81 -13.85 3.99 -13.55
N ILE A 82 -12.84 3.16 -13.73
CA ILE A 82 -12.44 2.58 -15.00
C ILE A 82 -12.59 1.07 -14.96
N HIS A 83 -12.86 0.50 -16.14
CA HIS A 83 -12.88 -0.93 -16.36
C HIS A 83 -11.86 -1.28 -17.42
N TYR A 84 -11.05 -2.30 -17.17
CA TYR A 84 -10.08 -2.78 -18.14
C TYR A 84 -9.95 -4.29 -18.05
N ASP A 85 -9.66 -4.90 -19.19
CA ASP A 85 -9.41 -6.34 -19.27
C ASP A 85 -7.90 -6.56 -19.17
N SER A 86 -7.48 -7.44 -18.27
CA SER A 86 -6.10 -7.82 -18.04
C SER A 86 -5.98 -9.34 -18.11
N THR A 87 -4.79 -9.81 -18.48
CA THR A 87 -4.40 -11.19 -18.18
C THR A 87 -4.25 -11.35 -16.66
N PHE A 88 -4.47 -12.56 -16.17
CA PHE A 88 -4.28 -12.90 -14.77
C PHE A 88 -3.37 -14.11 -14.61
N GLU A 89 -2.63 -14.15 -13.52
CA GLU A 89 -1.89 -15.35 -13.10
C GLU A 89 -2.37 -15.78 -11.72
N VAL A 90 -2.66 -17.06 -11.55
CA VAL A 90 -3.01 -17.64 -10.26
C VAL A 90 -1.77 -18.28 -9.64
N THR A 91 -1.47 -17.93 -8.39
CA THR A 91 -0.33 -18.48 -7.65
C THR A 91 -0.76 -19.18 -6.37
N TYR A 92 -0.14 -20.34 -6.09
CA TYR A 92 -0.31 -21.11 -4.85
C TYR A 92 1.06 -21.38 -4.20
N PRO A 93 1.29 -21.03 -2.92
CA PRO A 93 0.40 -20.25 -2.06
C PRO A 93 0.29 -18.78 -2.51
N GLY A 94 -0.76 -18.11 -2.07
CA GLY A 94 -0.98 -16.68 -2.32
C GLY A 94 0.00 -15.74 -1.61
N PRO A 95 -0.15 -14.42 -1.81
CA PRO A 95 0.67 -13.42 -1.15
C PRO A 95 0.44 -13.42 0.38
N SER A 96 1.38 -12.80 1.10
CA SER A 96 1.29 -12.66 2.56
C SER A 96 0.04 -11.86 2.98
N ASN A 97 -0.73 -12.42 3.92
CA ASN A 97 -1.89 -11.78 4.52
C ASN A 97 -1.60 -11.16 5.89
N GLY A 98 -0.39 -10.64 6.09
CA GLY A 98 0.05 -10.11 7.37
C GLY A 98 1.31 -10.79 7.86
N ARG A 99 1.62 -10.67 9.15
CA ARG A 99 2.94 -11.05 9.67
C ARG A 99 3.18 -12.56 9.69
N THR A 100 2.13 -13.36 9.90
CA THR A 100 2.24 -14.81 10.12
C THR A 100 1.38 -15.66 9.19
N SER A 101 0.46 -15.06 8.43
CA SER A 101 -0.46 -15.78 7.54
C SER A 101 -0.16 -15.50 6.07
N ARG A 102 -0.35 -16.52 5.22
CA ARG A 102 -0.40 -16.39 3.76
C ARG A 102 -1.82 -16.69 3.28
N CYS A 103 -2.20 -16.05 2.19
CA CYS A 103 -3.42 -16.40 1.48
C CYS A 103 -3.26 -17.77 0.84
N GLU A 104 -4.35 -18.54 0.76
CA GLU A 104 -4.32 -19.84 0.12
C GLU A 104 -3.95 -19.72 -1.36
N ALA A 105 -4.49 -18.68 -2.01
CA ALA A 105 -4.27 -18.38 -3.40
C ALA A 105 -4.03 -16.87 -3.61
N GLY A 106 -3.40 -16.54 -4.72
CA GLY A 106 -3.18 -15.16 -5.15
C GLY A 106 -3.53 -14.98 -6.61
N VAL A 107 -4.12 -13.85 -6.95
CA VAL A 107 -4.37 -13.44 -8.33
C VAL A 107 -3.48 -12.25 -8.63
N ARG A 108 -2.54 -12.41 -9.56
CA ARG A 108 -1.75 -11.28 -10.08
C ARG A 108 -2.51 -10.62 -11.21
N ILE A 109 -2.65 -9.30 -11.13
CA ILE A 109 -3.32 -8.46 -12.12
C ILE A 109 -2.36 -7.34 -12.51
N ASN A 110 -2.27 -7.05 -13.80
CA ASN A 110 -1.47 -5.95 -14.32
C ASN A 110 -2.35 -4.73 -14.55
N ASP A 111 -1.95 -3.57 -14.06
CA ASP A 111 -2.64 -2.31 -14.36
C ASP A 111 -1.95 -1.61 -15.54
N PRO A 112 -2.62 -1.47 -16.69
CA PRO A 112 -2.02 -0.86 -17.87
C PRO A 112 -1.65 0.60 -17.65
N LYS A 113 -2.35 1.31 -16.75
CA LYS A 113 -2.12 2.74 -16.52
C LYS A 113 -0.83 3.00 -15.74
N THR A 114 -0.60 2.25 -14.67
CA THR A 114 0.60 2.41 -13.84
C THR A 114 1.78 1.57 -14.32
N GLY A 115 1.53 0.60 -15.21
CA GLY A 115 2.53 -0.38 -15.65
C GLY A 115 3.01 -1.32 -14.53
N ARG A 116 2.30 -1.32 -13.39
CA ARG A 116 2.63 -2.12 -12.21
C ARG A 116 1.68 -3.32 -12.12
N SER A 117 2.15 -4.36 -11.43
CA SER A 117 1.34 -5.54 -11.12
C SER A 117 1.04 -5.59 -9.63
N ILE A 118 -0.16 -6.05 -9.29
CA ILE A 118 -0.58 -6.27 -7.91
C ILE A 118 -1.01 -7.71 -7.72
N ARG A 119 -0.71 -8.26 -6.54
CA ARG A 119 -1.14 -9.61 -6.15
C ARG A 119 -2.23 -9.49 -5.10
N LEU A 120 -3.45 -9.84 -5.49
CA LEU A 120 -4.61 -9.86 -4.61
C LEU A 120 -4.73 -11.23 -3.94
N CYS A 121 -5.05 -11.21 -2.65
CA CYS A 121 -5.38 -12.41 -1.91
C CYS A 121 -6.74 -12.97 -2.32
N THR A 122 -6.82 -14.28 -2.48
CA THR A 122 -8.08 -15.00 -2.65
C THR A 122 -8.01 -16.38 -1.98
N ASP A 123 -9.17 -17.01 -1.85
CA ASP A 123 -9.32 -18.34 -1.28
C ASP A 123 -9.54 -19.37 -2.39
N LYS A 124 -9.15 -20.62 -2.17
CA LYS A 124 -9.31 -21.70 -3.16
C LYS A 124 -10.77 -21.87 -3.57
N ALA A 125 -11.66 -21.94 -2.59
CA ALA A 125 -13.09 -22.12 -2.82
C ALA A 125 -13.73 -20.93 -3.57
N ALA A 126 -13.23 -19.71 -3.38
CA ALA A 126 -13.69 -18.54 -4.13
C ALA A 126 -13.23 -18.61 -5.59
N LEU A 127 -11.98 -19.04 -5.81
CA LEU A 127 -11.44 -19.20 -7.15
C LEU A 127 -12.18 -20.31 -7.91
N GLU A 128 -12.40 -21.48 -7.31
CA GLU A 128 -13.13 -22.59 -7.94
C GLU A 128 -14.57 -22.24 -8.32
N ARG A 129 -15.23 -21.36 -7.55
CA ARG A 129 -16.59 -20.88 -7.88
C ARG A 129 -16.61 -19.88 -9.03
N GLN A 130 -15.59 -19.02 -9.13
CA GLN A 130 -15.57 -17.92 -10.08
C GLN A 130 -14.84 -18.25 -11.39
N LEU A 131 -13.74 -19.00 -11.29
CA LEU A 131 -12.89 -19.39 -12.41
C LEU A 131 -13.40 -20.70 -13.02
N LYS A 132 -14.03 -20.60 -14.18
CA LYS A 132 -14.51 -21.74 -14.96
C LYS A 132 -13.51 -22.11 -16.06
N PRO A 133 -13.44 -23.38 -16.49
CA PRO A 133 -12.64 -23.79 -17.65
C PRO A 133 -12.99 -22.92 -18.88
N GLY A 134 -11.96 -22.44 -19.58
CA GLY A 134 -12.10 -21.57 -20.76
C GLY A 134 -12.04 -20.07 -20.49
N MET A 135 -12.04 -19.62 -19.23
CA MET A 135 -11.79 -18.21 -18.90
C MET A 135 -10.29 -17.88 -19.00
N SER A 136 -9.94 -16.85 -19.77
CA SER A 136 -8.56 -16.47 -20.09
C SER A 136 -8.19 -15.04 -19.66
N ALA A 137 -9.18 -14.22 -19.29
CA ALA A 137 -8.97 -12.83 -18.88
C ALA A 137 -9.74 -12.46 -17.61
N VAL A 138 -9.33 -11.35 -17.00
CA VAL A 138 -10.02 -10.74 -15.87
C VAL A 138 -10.41 -9.30 -16.20
N ARG A 139 -11.69 -8.98 -16.03
CA ARG A 139 -12.20 -7.62 -16.07
C ARG A 139 -12.04 -6.98 -14.71
N VAL A 140 -11.19 -5.97 -14.63
CA VAL A 140 -10.85 -5.26 -13.40
C VAL A 140 -11.68 -4.00 -13.31
N THR A 141 -12.21 -3.73 -12.12
CA THR A 141 -12.82 -2.44 -11.78
C THR A 141 -11.87 -1.70 -10.85
N ALA A 142 -11.41 -0.53 -11.29
CA ALA A 142 -10.49 0.30 -10.54
C ALA A 142 -10.99 1.73 -10.45
N GLN A 143 -10.73 2.38 -9.32
CA GLN A 143 -10.85 3.82 -9.14
C GLN A 143 -9.51 4.44 -9.43
N SER A 144 -9.42 5.26 -10.46
CA SER A 144 -8.14 5.76 -10.96
C SER A 144 -8.09 7.27 -10.98
N ASN A 145 -6.97 7.84 -10.56
CA ASN A 145 -6.70 9.27 -10.52
C ASN A 145 -5.27 9.58 -10.99
N SER A 146 -4.78 10.80 -10.74
CA SER A 146 -3.42 11.20 -11.11
C SER A 146 -2.34 10.54 -10.25
N LEU A 147 -2.66 10.13 -9.02
CA LEU A 147 -1.72 9.47 -8.13
C LEU A 147 -1.59 7.97 -8.42
N GLY A 148 -2.67 7.31 -8.81
CA GLY A 148 -2.66 5.87 -9.03
C GLY A 148 -4.03 5.27 -9.32
N SER A 149 -4.11 3.95 -9.13
CA SER A 149 -5.31 3.14 -9.33
C SER A 149 -5.57 2.28 -8.08
N TYR A 150 -6.76 2.41 -7.50
CA TYR A 150 -7.26 1.55 -6.44
C TYR A 150 -8.18 0.47 -7.03
N ILE A 151 -7.83 -0.80 -6.88
CA ILE A 151 -8.65 -1.91 -7.39
C ILE A 151 -9.78 -2.21 -6.40
N SER A 152 -11.02 -1.92 -6.79
CA SER A 152 -12.21 -2.21 -5.99
C SER A 152 -12.65 -3.67 -6.14
N GLY A 153 -12.51 -4.24 -7.34
CA GLY A 153 -12.90 -5.61 -7.62
C GLY A 153 -12.46 -6.10 -8.99
N TYR A 154 -12.67 -7.39 -9.24
CA TYR A 154 -12.34 -8.03 -10.50
C TYR A 154 -13.31 -9.19 -10.77
N GLN A 155 -13.50 -9.54 -12.04
CA GLN A 155 -14.35 -10.64 -12.49
C GLN A 155 -13.66 -11.40 -13.62
N PHE A 156 -13.63 -12.73 -13.54
CA PHE A 156 -13.10 -13.56 -14.62
C PHE A 156 -14.07 -13.58 -15.80
N ILE A 157 -13.54 -13.47 -17.01
CA ILE A 157 -14.32 -13.41 -18.25
C ILE A 157 -13.76 -14.38 -19.30
N TYR A 158 -14.62 -14.75 -20.23
CA TYR A 158 -14.23 -15.41 -21.48
C TYR A 158 -13.76 -14.33 -22.46
N GLN A 159 -12.64 -14.58 -23.13
CA GLN A 159 -12.10 -13.71 -24.17
C GLN A 159 -12.13 -14.42 -25.52
#